data_AF-A0A916NIP0-F1
#
_entry.id   AF-A0A916NIP0-F1
#
_cell.length_a   1.000
_cell.length_b   1.000
_cell.length_c   1.000
_cell.angle_alpha   90.00
_cell.angle_beta   90.00
_cell.angle_gamma   90.00
#
_symmetry.space_group_name_H-M   'P 1'
#
loop_
_entity.id
_entity.type
_entity.pdbx_description
1 polymer ?
#
loop_
_entity_poly.entity_id
_entity_poly.type
_entity_poly.pdbx_seq_one_letter_code
_entity_poly.pdbx_strand_id
1 'polypeptide(L)'
;MSKPTLIFVSLLLFPAFLLSQKNDLEDTTRELSVKFMGWGCDCPNWCEEKNYDYFFEHRDTSVSTQKLIEKYCFNLTPSSSEVEIDWDSFYSSSPPKTIVLKGAFYRELQDWPGDDRTIRCRVFRYTSYHFIEE
;
A
#
# COMPACT_ATOMS: atom_id res chain seq x y z
N MET A 1 -37.41 -53.51 -34.74
CA MET A 1 -36.36 -52.50 -34.97
C MET A 1 -36.76 -51.24 -34.23
N SER A 2 -36.11 -50.95 -33.10
CA SER A 2 -36.32 -49.73 -32.30
C SER A 2 -34.94 -49.27 -31.84
N LYS A 3 -34.49 -48.09 -32.28
CA LYS A 3 -33.18 -47.53 -31.92
C LYS A 3 -33.29 -46.78 -30.59
N PRO A 4 -32.34 -46.91 -29.66
CA PRO A 4 -32.32 -46.10 -28.45
C PRO A 4 -31.87 -44.66 -28.75
N THR A 5 -32.64 -43.71 -28.24
CA THR A 5 -32.35 -42.27 -28.24
C THR A 5 -31.18 -42.00 -27.29
N LEU A 6 -30.03 -41.60 -27.83
CA LEU A 6 -28.88 -41.16 -27.05
C LEU A 6 -29.06 -39.68 -26.69
N ILE A 7 -29.30 -39.41 -25.40
CA ILE A 7 -29.27 -38.06 -24.83
C ILE A 7 -27.81 -37.63 -24.75
N PHE A 8 -27.38 -36.75 -25.65
CA PHE A 8 -26.12 -36.03 -25.50
C PHE A 8 -26.28 -35.02 -24.37
N VAL A 9 -25.81 -35.41 -23.18
CA VAL A 9 -25.57 -34.49 -22.06
C VAL A 9 -24.50 -33.51 -22.54
N SER A 10 -24.94 -32.28 -22.85
CA SER A 10 -24.07 -31.16 -23.13
C SER A 10 -23.22 -30.91 -21.89
N LEU A 11 -21.99 -31.43 -21.90
CA LEU A 11 -20.97 -31.06 -20.94
C LEU A 11 -20.66 -29.59 -21.23
N LEU A 12 -21.27 -28.71 -20.44
CA LEU A 12 -20.84 -27.33 -20.27
C LEU A 12 -19.38 -27.37 -19.83
N LEU A 13 -18.49 -27.37 -20.82
CA LEU A 13 -17.13 -26.89 -20.70
C LEU A 13 -17.27 -25.43 -20.28
N PHE A 14 -17.46 -25.19 -18.98
CA PHE A 14 -16.95 -23.97 -18.39
C PHE A 14 -15.46 -24.02 -18.66
N PRO A 15 -14.90 -23.20 -19.58
CA PRO A 15 -13.49 -22.93 -19.44
C PRO A 15 -13.40 -22.36 -18.04
N ALA A 16 -12.68 -23.06 -17.16
CA ALA A 16 -12.22 -22.51 -15.90
C ALA A 16 -11.77 -21.10 -16.24
N PHE A 17 -12.61 -20.12 -15.88
CA PHE A 17 -12.23 -18.73 -15.87
C PHE A 17 -11.16 -18.77 -14.81
N LEU A 18 -9.94 -18.89 -15.30
CA LEU A 18 -8.71 -18.74 -14.58
C LEU A 18 -8.93 -17.45 -13.83
N LEU A 19 -9.35 -17.58 -12.57
CA LEU A 19 -9.19 -16.61 -11.53
C LEU A 19 -7.67 -16.47 -11.42
N SER A 20 -7.09 -15.81 -12.42
CA SER A 20 -5.87 -15.06 -12.30
C SER A 20 -6.07 -14.30 -11.00
N GLN A 21 -5.33 -14.71 -9.96
CA GLN A 21 -5.18 -13.94 -8.75
C GLN A 21 -4.81 -12.56 -9.22
N LYS A 22 -5.83 -11.71 -9.30
CA LYS A 22 -5.74 -10.40 -9.90
C LYS A 22 -4.85 -9.66 -8.93
N ASN A 23 -3.62 -9.40 -9.38
CA ASN A 23 -2.62 -8.61 -8.67
C ASN A 23 -3.36 -7.53 -7.85
N ASP A 24 -3.35 -7.64 -6.52
CA ASP A 24 -4.20 -6.82 -5.62
C ASP A 24 -3.81 -5.33 -5.64
N LEU A 25 -2.83 -4.99 -6.47
CA LEU A 25 -2.38 -3.65 -6.78
C LEU A 25 -3.30 -2.95 -7.78
N GLU A 26 -3.36 -1.62 -7.65
CA GLU A 26 -3.86 -0.74 -8.69
C GLU A 26 -3.11 -0.99 -10.01
N ASP A 27 -3.80 -0.84 -11.16
CA ASP A 27 -3.18 -1.00 -12.48
C ASP A 27 -2.14 0.09 -12.80
N THR A 28 -2.08 1.13 -11.97
CA THR A 28 -1.26 2.32 -12.18
C THR A 28 -0.04 2.32 -11.27
N THR A 29 1.13 2.14 -11.86
CA THR A 29 2.41 2.46 -11.21
C THR A 29 2.60 3.96 -11.13
N ARG A 30 3.09 4.45 -9.99
CA ARG A 30 3.34 5.86 -9.70
C ARG A 30 4.72 6.03 -9.09
N GLU A 31 5.23 7.25 -9.20
CA GLU A 31 6.39 7.72 -8.47
C GLU A 31 5.91 8.71 -7.41
N LEU A 32 6.29 8.50 -6.15
CA LEU A 32 5.88 9.30 -5.01
C LEU A 32 7.11 9.83 -4.27
N SER A 33 7.18 11.14 -4.09
CA SER A 33 8.03 11.76 -3.08
C SER A 33 7.34 11.66 -1.73
N VAL A 34 7.96 11.02 -0.74
CA VAL A 34 7.35 10.75 0.57
C VAL A 34 8.22 11.22 1.72
N LYS A 35 7.56 11.57 2.82
CA LYS A 35 8.21 11.96 4.08
C LYS A 35 7.70 11.10 5.24
N PHE A 36 8.60 10.85 6.18
CA PHE A 36 8.30 10.18 7.43
C PHE A 36 7.66 11.15 8.42
N MET A 37 6.52 10.78 8.97
CA MET A 37 5.72 11.64 9.85
C MET A 37 6.12 11.57 11.32
N GLY A 38 6.86 10.53 11.75
CA GLY A 38 7.45 10.47 13.09
C GLY A 38 6.46 10.42 14.25
N TRP A 39 5.33 9.73 14.08
CA TRP A 39 4.45 9.46 15.21
C TRP A 39 5.13 8.45 16.10
N GLY A 40 5.30 8.75 17.39
CA GLY A 40 5.80 7.79 18.39
C GLY A 40 4.85 6.62 18.67
N CYS A 41 4.15 6.12 17.64
CA CYS A 41 3.30 4.93 17.62
C CYS A 41 3.56 4.07 16.38
N ASP A 42 3.20 2.78 16.48
CA ASP A 42 3.15 1.83 15.37
C ASP A 42 1.91 2.07 14.49
N CYS A 43 1.85 3.24 13.88
CA CYS A 43 0.77 3.73 13.04
C CYS A 43 1.29 3.98 11.60
N PRO A 44 0.42 4.13 10.58
CA PRO A 44 0.87 4.48 9.24
C PRO A 44 1.59 5.84 9.24
N ASN A 45 2.89 5.82 8.98
CA ASN A 45 3.78 6.95 9.27
C ASN A 45 4.35 7.62 8.02
N TRP A 46 3.82 7.34 6.84
CA TRP A 46 4.29 7.92 5.58
C TRP A 46 3.21 8.75 4.90
N CYS A 47 3.57 9.89 4.33
CA CYS A 47 2.68 10.68 3.48
C CYS A 47 3.42 11.15 2.22
N GLU A 48 2.67 11.50 1.17
CA GLU A 48 3.26 12.26 0.06
C GLU A 48 3.78 13.60 0.58
N GLU A 49 4.94 14.04 0.10
CA GLU A 49 5.61 15.26 0.53
C GLU A 49 4.69 16.49 0.47
N LYS A 50 3.88 16.61 -0.58
CA LYS A 50 2.92 17.71 -0.76
C LYS A 50 1.87 17.82 0.36
N ASN A 51 1.64 16.75 1.11
CA ASN A 51 0.67 16.69 2.20
C ASN A 51 1.33 16.88 3.58
N TYR A 52 2.67 16.91 3.64
CA TYR A 52 3.42 16.93 4.89
C TYR A 52 3.10 18.18 5.72
N ASP A 53 3.31 19.37 5.17
CA ASP A 53 3.11 20.64 5.89
C ASP A 53 1.65 20.81 6.33
N TYR A 54 0.70 20.53 5.43
CA TYR A 54 -0.73 20.59 5.74
C TYR A 54 -1.09 19.73 6.94
N PHE A 55 -0.58 18.50 6.99
CA PHE A 55 -0.83 17.62 8.12
C PHE A 55 -0.24 18.18 9.42
N PHE A 56 1.01 18.64 9.42
CA PHE A 56 1.67 19.15 10.63
C PHE A 56 0.99 20.40 11.18
N GLU A 57 0.48 21.27 10.32
CA GLU A 57 -0.29 22.46 10.72
C GLU A 57 -1.64 22.12 11.36
N HIS A 58 -2.24 20.97 11.00
CA HIS A 58 -3.60 20.63 11.39
C HIS A 58 -3.70 19.48 12.41
N ARG A 59 -2.59 18.79 12.72
CA ARG A 59 -2.59 17.63 13.64
C ARG A 59 -3.04 17.94 15.06
N ASP A 60 -2.86 19.19 15.50
CA ASP A 60 -3.20 19.70 16.84
C ASP A 60 -4.57 20.39 16.88
N THR A 61 -5.35 20.31 15.79
CA THR A 61 -6.69 20.91 15.69
C THR A 61 -7.78 19.95 16.15
N SER A 62 -9.03 20.43 16.26
CA SER A 62 -10.21 19.62 16.62
C SER A 62 -10.59 18.57 15.56
N VAL A 63 -9.94 18.58 14.39
CA VAL A 63 -10.00 17.46 13.45
C VAL A 63 -9.30 16.28 14.11
N SER A 64 -10.04 15.24 14.47
CA SER A 64 -9.46 14.03 15.07
C SER A 64 -8.28 13.57 14.23
N THR A 65 -7.09 13.58 14.80
CA THR A 65 -5.83 13.10 14.23
C THR A 65 -6.00 11.85 13.37
N GLN A 66 -6.85 10.93 13.79
CA GLN A 66 -7.21 9.72 13.05
C GLN A 66 -7.74 9.99 11.63
N LYS A 67 -8.58 11.00 11.42
CA LYS A 67 -9.09 11.37 10.08
C LYS A 67 -7.99 11.92 9.18
N LEU A 68 -6.99 12.60 9.75
CA LEU A 68 -5.84 13.06 8.99
C LEU A 68 -4.95 11.87 8.59
N ILE A 69 -4.72 10.94 9.51
CA ILE A 69 -3.97 9.70 9.24
C ILE A 69 -4.66 8.89 8.14
N GLU A 70 -5.96 8.63 8.25
CA GLU A 70 -6.73 7.87 7.26
C GLU A 70 -6.71 8.51 5.87
N LYS A 71 -6.64 9.85 5.79
CA LYS A 71 -6.69 10.59 4.53
C LYS A 71 -5.32 10.76 3.87
N TYR A 72 -4.28 11.03 4.66
CA TYR A 72 -2.99 11.50 4.14
C TYR A 72 -1.86 10.52 4.37
N CYS A 73 -2.03 9.58 5.31
CA CYS A 73 -1.00 8.63 5.64
C CYS A 73 -1.24 7.27 4.98
N PHE A 74 -0.16 6.57 4.74
CA PHE A 74 -0.14 5.20 4.24
C PHE A 74 1.06 4.47 4.81
N ASN A 75 1.08 3.16 4.62
CA ASN A 75 2.22 2.33 4.95
C ASN A 75 2.99 1.92 3.69
N LEU A 76 4.27 1.59 3.85
CA LEU A 76 5.16 1.12 2.81
C LEU A 76 5.41 -0.38 2.96
N THR A 77 5.43 -1.11 1.84
CA THR A 77 5.89 -2.50 1.81
C THR A 77 6.77 -2.73 0.58
N PRO A 78 7.94 -3.38 0.73
CA PRO A 78 8.78 -3.67 -0.42
C PRO A 78 8.12 -4.75 -1.30
N SER A 79 8.45 -4.77 -2.59
CA SER A 79 8.01 -5.85 -3.48
C SER A 79 8.74 -7.17 -3.26
N SER A 80 9.96 -7.10 -2.72
CA SER A 80 10.87 -8.19 -2.36
C SER A 80 11.88 -7.71 -1.32
N SER A 81 12.55 -8.63 -0.61
CA SER A 81 13.60 -8.29 0.36
C SER A 81 14.79 -7.54 -0.24
N GLU A 82 15.04 -7.70 -1.55
CA GLU A 82 16.15 -7.02 -2.25
C GLU A 82 15.94 -5.50 -2.39
N VAL A 83 14.69 -5.05 -2.33
CA VAL A 83 14.32 -3.63 -2.43
C VAL A 83 13.89 -3.06 -1.09
N GLU A 84 14.17 -3.75 0.01
CA GLU A 84 13.84 -3.26 1.35
C GLU A 84 14.67 -2.01 1.69
N ILE A 85 14.04 -1.06 2.38
CA ILE A 85 14.73 0.14 2.83
C ILE A 85 15.50 -0.23 4.11
N ASP A 86 16.79 0.10 4.14
CA ASP A 86 17.58 0.03 5.36
C ASP A 86 17.16 1.16 6.32
N TRP A 87 16.20 0.83 7.18
CA TRP A 87 15.62 1.77 8.14
C TRP A 87 16.62 2.23 9.21
N ASP A 88 17.58 1.37 9.59
CA ASP A 88 18.61 1.73 10.56
C ASP A 88 19.50 2.84 9.99
N SER A 89 19.91 2.69 8.73
CA SER A 89 20.63 3.74 8.00
C SER A 89 19.79 5.02 7.84
N PHE A 90 18.49 4.87 7.52
CA PHE A 90 17.58 6.00 7.39
C PHE A 90 17.50 6.84 8.67
N TYR A 91 17.23 6.22 9.82
CA TYR A 91 17.05 6.91 11.10
C TYR A 91 18.36 7.41 11.74
N SER A 92 19.49 6.78 11.41
CA SER A 92 20.80 7.23 11.89
C SER A 92 21.30 8.53 11.22
N SER A 93 20.69 8.92 10.10
CA SER A 93 21.06 10.12 9.35
C SER A 93 20.24 11.34 9.77
N SER A 94 20.92 12.47 10.05
CA SER A 94 20.31 13.79 10.22
C SER A 94 20.51 14.57 8.91
N PRO A 95 19.50 15.21 8.27
CA PRO A 95 18.05 15.32 8.57
C PRO A 95 17.16 14.24 7.90
N PRO A 96 15.83 14.18 8.17
CA PRO A 96 14.94 13.19 7.54
C PRO A 96 14.92 13.33 6.03
N LYS A 97 15.41 12.29 5.34
CA LYS A 97 15.50 12.27 3.88
C LYS A 97 14.12 12.11 3.26
N THR A 98 13.82 12.94 2.27
CA THR A 98 12.74 12.63 1.34
C THR A 98 13.11 11.37 0.56
N ILE A 99 12.17 10.42 0.47
CA ILE A 99 12.35 9.19 -0.30
C ILE A 99 11.47 9.29 -1.55
N VAL A 100 12.06 9.04 -2.72
CA VAL A 100 11.29 8.84 -3.94
C VAL A 100 11.09 7.35 -4.15
N LEU A 101 9.82 6.94 -4.18
CA LEU A 101 9.40 5.55 -4.31
C LEU A 101 8.70 5.34 -5.65
N LYS A 102 8.99 4.23 -6.31
CA LYS A 102 8.21 3.78 -7.48
C LYS A 102 7.44 2.51 -7.12
N GLY A 103 6.16 2.47 -7.45
CA GLY A 103 5.30 1.36 -7.04
C GLY A 103 3.82 1.59 -7.32
N ALA A 104 2.97 0.83 -6.66
CA ALA A 104 1.52 0.96 -6.76
C ALA A 104 0.88 0.77 -5.38
N PHE A 105 -0.28 1.40 -5.18
CA PHE A 105 -1.11 1.09 -4.02
C PHE A 105 -1.82 -0.24 -4.21
N TYR A 106 -2.09 -0.93 -3.11
CA TYR A 106 -3.14 -1.96 -3.10
C TYR A 106 -4.51 -1.30 -3.36
N ARG A 107 -5.38 -1.99 -4.10
CA ARG A 107 -6.74 -1.50 -4.42
C ARG A 107 -7.58 -1.35 -3.16
N GLU A 108 -7.43 -2.29 -2.24
CA GLU A 108 -8.16 -2.33 -0.98
C GLU A 108 -7.29 -1.87 0.19
N LEU A 109 -7.92 -1.26 1.20
CA LEU A 109 -7.26 -0.95 2.46
C LEU A 109 -6.82 -2.25 3.16
N GLN A 110 -5.59 -2.27 3.65
CA GLN A 110 -4.99 -3.41 4.32
C GLN A 110 -5.01 -3.23 5.84
N ASP A 111 -5.07 -4.35 6.54
CA ASP A 111 -4.91 -4.38 7.99
C ASP A 111 -3.45 -4.11 8.34
N TRP A 112 -3.22 -3.06 9.13
CA TRP A 112 -1.92 -2.79 9.73
C TRP A 112 -1.85 -3.48 11.09
N PRO A 113 -0.91 -4.41 11.30
CA PRO A 113 -0.70 -5.03 12.59
C PRO A 113 -0.10 -4.00 13.57
N GLY A 114 -0.73 -3.85 14.74
CA GLY A 114 -0.27 -2.99 15.83
C GLY A 114 -0.71 -3.57 17.18
N ASP A 115 -0.14 -3.04 18.27
CA ASP A 115 -0.09 -3.68 19.60
C ASP A 115 -1.46 -3.91 20.28
N ASP A 116 -2.53 -3.24 19.84
CA ASP A 116 -3.88 -3.43 20.40
C ASP A 116 -5.07 -3.17 19.45
N ARG A 117 -4.85 -2.64 18.25
CA ARG A 117 -5.90 -2.23 17.31
C ARG A 117 -5.49 -2.48 15.87
N THR A 118 -6.41 -3.06 15.09
CA THR A 118 -6.26 -3.16 13.63
C THR A 118 -6.63 -1.83 13.00
N ILE A 119 -5.63 -1.10 12.49
CA ILE A 119 -5.83 0.10 11.69
C ILE A 119 -5.90 -0.33 10.23
N ARG A 120 -6.99 0.00 9.53
CA ARG A 120 -7.05 -0.19 8.07
C ARG A 120 -6.44 1.03 7.38
N CYS A 121 -5.44 0.81 6.54
CA CYS A 121 -4.74 1.90 5.85
C CYS A 121 -4.46 1.57 4.39
N ARG A 122 -4.12 2.63 3.63
CA ARG A 122 -3.55 2.45 2.30
C ARG A 122 -2.14 1.90 2.44
N VAL A 123 -1.78 0.96 1.57
CA VAL A 123 -0.43 0.39 1.53
C VAL A 123 0.14 0.61 0.15
N PHE A 124 1.32 1.22 0.09
CA PHE A 124 2.08 1.42 -1.13
C PHE A 124 3.14 0.33 -1.25
N ARG A 125 2.99 -0.55 -2.24
CA ARG A 125 3.99 -1.57 -2.56
C ARG A 125 5.00 -0.99 -3.54
N TYR A 126 6.23 -0.79 -3.09
CA TYR A 126 7.29 -0.19 -3.89
C TYR A 126 8.23 -1.23 -4.47
N THR A 127 8.71 -0.98 -5.70
CA THR A 127 9.63 -1.83 -6.45
C THR A 127 11.02 -1.24 -6.55
N SER A 128 11.18 0.05 -6.22
CA SER A 128 12.47 0.72 -6.13
C SER A 128 12.33 1.99 -5.31
N TYR A 129 13.43 2.43 -4.72
CA TYR A 129 13.50 3.68 -3.98
C TYR A 129 14.85 4.36 -4.20
N HIS A 130 14.89 5.66 -3.99
CA HIS A 130 16.13 6.40 -3.80
C HIS A 130 15.90 7.55 -2.82
N PHE A 131 16.96 7.91 -2.10
CA PHE A 131 16.94 9.09 -1.24
C PHE A 131 17.26 10.32 -2.07
N ILE A 132 16.59 11.43 -1.78
CA ILE A 132 17.01 12.73 -2.29
C ILE A 132 18.18 13.20 -1.42
N GLU A 133 19.32 13.47 -2.04
CA GLU A 133 20.45 14.15 -1.40
C GLU A 133 20.13 15.66 -1.38
N GLU A 134 20.07 16.26 -0.19
CA GLU A 134 20.03 17.73 -0.01
C GLU A 134 21.44 18.33 -0.04
#